data_AF-A0A6J4S4H0-F1
#
_entry.id   AF-A0A6J4S4H0-F1
#
_cell.length_a   1.000
_cell.length_b   1.000
_cell.length_c   1.000
_cell.angle_alpha   90.00
_cell.angle_beta   90.00
_cell.angle_gamma   90.00
#
_symmetry.space_group_name_H-M   'P 1'
#
loop_
_entity.id
_entity.type
_entity.pdbx_description
1 polymer ?
#
loop_
_entity_poly.entity_id
_entity_poly.type
_entity_poly.pdbx_seq_one_letter_code
_entity_poly.pdbx_strand_id
1 'polypeptide(L)'
;AVLVELAALLLVKRPVVFGAVAGALIGTVGFATEYAWTQVAFKLPWTPDILVEGLLLSTLVGVGAGAAGALLAVGLQGRLPSVAVSRAVPGLAVLALGLALFLGLKTAEPDGTRVTVAMAGDGNATVRFEPDRRASDSAWVTVTAWQGGGLHVDHLERQADGAYRTTEPIPMGGNWKSLLRVHDGSVLAAVPIDLPEDAAIPAPAIPAGDGFTRPLQEEITIMQRERKQDVAGWLWPAAATLVLALYLAFLAALAWGVGRIGRAQEEQREDTQPPATERTERFRGATPVGA
;
A
#
# COMPACT_ATOMS: atom_id res chain seq x y z
N ALA A 1 2.75 19.34 -0.28
CA ALA A 1 2.31 20.68 0.17
C ALA A 1 1.71 21.48 -0.98
N VAL A 2 2.49 21.80 -2.03
CA VAL A 2 2.05 22.64 -3.16
C VAL A 2 0.69 22.24 -3.77
N LEU A 3 0.45 20.94 -4.05
CA LEU A 3 -0.83 20.47 -4.60
C LEU A 3 -2.04 20.83 -3.72
N VAL A 4 -1.87 20.68 -2.40
CA VAL A 4 -2.92 20.97 -1.42
C VAL A 4 -3.16 22.47 -1.32
N GLU A 5 -2.10 23.27 -1.31
CA GLU A 5 -2.19 24.74 -1.27
C GLU A 5 -2.90 25.29 -2.51
N LEU A 6 -2.55 24.78 -3.70
CA LEU A 6 -3.22 25.16 -4.95
C LEU A 6 -4.71 24.80 -4.95
N ALA A 7 -5.07 23.61 -4.46
CA ALA A 7 -6.48 23.24 -4.29
C ALA A 7 -7.20 24.16 -3.28
N ALA A 8 -6.50 24.61 -2.24
CA ALA A 8 -7.05 25.51 -1.22
C ALA A 8 -7.40 26.88 -1.81
N LEU A 9 -6.59 27.43 -2.74
CA LEU A 9 -6.86 28.71 -3.39
C LEU A 9 -8.27 28.77 -4.03
N LEU A 10 -8.77 27.64 -4.52
CA LEU A 10 -10.05 27.56 -5.22
C LEU A 10 -11.18 27.01 -4.35
N LEU A 11 -10.88 26.07 -3.44
CA LEU A 11 -11.90 25.24 -2.81
C LEU A 11 -11.97 25.35 -1.28
N VAL A 12 -11.14 26.16 -0.62
CA VAL A 12 -11.10 26.25 0.86
C VAL A 12 -12.47 26.56 1.50
N LYS A 13 -13.34 27.29 0.78
CA LYS A 13 -14.71 27.60 1.23
C LYS A 13 -15.66 26.39 1.22
N ARG A 14 -15.31 25.31 0.52
CA ARG A 14 -16.04 24.05 0.42
C ARG A 14 -15.17 22.91 0.98
N PRO A 15 -15.00 22.81 2.30
CA PRO A 15 -13.93 22.03 2.92
C PRO A 15 -13.94 20.54 2.55
N VAL A 16 -15.12 19.90 2.47
CA VAL A 16 -15.20 18.47 2.07
C VAL A 16 -14.81 18.27 0.61
N VAL A 17 -15.23 19.17 -0.28
CA VAL A 17 -14.85 19.14 -1.71
C VAL A 17 -13.35 19.42 -1.86
N PHE A 18 -12.83 20.39 -1.12
CA PHE A 18 -11.41 20.67 -1.04
C PHE A 18 -10.62 19.43 -0.59
N GLY A 19 -11.05 18.77 0.48
CA GLY A 19 -10.43 17.53 0.96
C GLY A 19 -10.43 16.43 -0.09
N ALA A 20 -11.58 16.19 -0.74
CA ALA A 20 -11.69 15.19 -1.81
C ALA A 20 -10.76 15.50 -3.00
N VAL A 21 -10.69 16.76 -3.45
CA VAL A 21 -9.84 17.19 -4.57
C VAL A 21 -8.36 17.15 -4.20
N ALA A 22 -7.99 17.62 -3.00
CA ALA A 22 -6.62 17.50 -2.51
C ALA A 22 -6.20 16.02 -2.40
N GLY A 23 -7.10 15.17 -1.92
CA GLY A 23 -6.95 13.72 -1.89
C GLY A 23 -6.76 13.10 -3.27
N ALA A 24 -7.55 13.51 -4.26
CA ALA A 24 -7.40 13.07 -5.66
C ALA A 24 -6.05 13.50 -6.25
N LEU A 25 -5.61 14.74 -6.00
CA LEU A 25 -4.32 15.25 -6.47
C LEU A 25 -3.14 14.49 -5.84
N ILE A 26 -3.22 14.20 -4.53
CA ILE A 26 -2.20 13.40 -3.84
C ILE A 26 -2.23 11.95 -4.37
N GLY A 27 -3.40 11.33 -4.49
CA GLY A 27 -3.54 9.98 -5.01
C GLY A 27 -3.03 9.84 -6.44
N THR A 28 -3.23 10.85 -7.30
CA THR A 28 -2.76 10.82 -8.69
C THR A 28 -1.31 11.28 -8.84
N VAL A 29 -1.05 12.56 -8.61
CA VAL A 29 0.26 13.19 -8.83
C VAL A 29 1.27 12.68 -7.81
N GLY A 30 0.85 12.43 -6.56
CA GLY A 30 1.71 11.84 -5.54
C GLY A 30 2.14 10.41 -5.94
N PHE A 31 1.21 9.57 -6.41
CA PHE A 31 1.56 8.24 -6.93
C PHE A 31 2.52 8.31 -8.12
N ALA A 32 2.26 9.19 -9.09
CA ALA A 32 3.15 9.37 -10.23
C ALA A 32 4.55 9.86 -9.83
N THR A 33 4.62 10.73 -8.81
CA THR A 33 5.89 11.21 -8.25
C THR A 33 6.63 10.07 -7.54
N GLU A 34 5.93 9.27 -6.75
CA GLU A 34 6.51 8.10 -6.08
C GLU A 34 7.03 7.09 -7.11
N TYR A 35 6.25 6.79 -8.16
CA TYR A 35 6.70 5.94 -9.26
C TYR A 35 8.01 6.44 -9.88
N ALA A 36 8.10 7.73 -10.22
CA ALA A 36 9.32 8.34 -10.76
C ALA A 36 10.49 8.28 -9.76
N TRP A 37 10.21 8.45 -8.47
CA TRP A 37 11.21 8.35 -7.41
C TRP A 37 11.79 6.93 -7.28
N THR A 38 10.94 5.88 -7.38
CA THR A 38 11.43 4.50 -7.34
C THR A 38 12.43 4.19 -8.44
N GLN A 39 12.31 4.81 -9.62
CA GLN A 39 13.23 4.59 -10.75
C GLN A 39 14.67 5.04 -10.47
N VAL A 40 14.87 5.97 -9.52
CA VAL A 40 16.19 6.53 -9.21
C VAL A 40 16.69 6.13 -7.83
N ALA A 41 15.80 5.88 -6.88
CA ALA A 41 16.17 5.65 -5.49
C ALA A 41 16.22 4.16 -5.11
N PHE A 42 15.49 3.29 -5.81
CA PHE A 42 15.29 1.90 -5.38
C PHE A 42 16.08 0.91 -6.25
N LYS A 43 16.62 -0.15 -5.64
CA LYS A 43 17.29 -1.25 -6.38
C LYS A 43 16.31 -2.12 -7.18
N LEU A 44 15.08 -2.19 -6.70
CA LEU A 44 13.96 -2.87 -7.36
C LEU A 44 12.88 -1.80 -7.64
N PRO A 45 12.98 -1.04 -8.75
CA PRO A 45 12.02 0.01 -9.07
C PRO A 45 10.66 -0.58 -9.40
N TRP A 46 9.60 0.23 -9.27
CA TRP A 46 8.28 -0.17 -9.71
C TRP A 46 8.22 -0.30 -11.23
N THR A 47 7.50 -1.30 -11.70
CA THR A 47 7.35 -1.63 -13.11
C THR A 47 6.05 -1.04 -13.68
N PRO A 48 5.95 -0.79 -15.00
CA PRO A 48 4.79 -0.08 -15.56
C PRO A 48 3.43 -0.79 -15.41
N ASP A 49 3.42 -2.11 -15.16
CA ASP A 49 2.22 -2.92 -14.96
C ASP A 49 1.37 -2.45 -13.78
N ILE A 50 1.99 -1.90 -12.73
CA ILE A 50 1.24 -1.41 -11.57
C ILE A 50 0.61 -0.03 -11.79
N LEU A 51 0.91 0.66 -12.90
CA LEU A 51 0.54 2.06 -13.05
C LEU A 51 -0.97 2.27 -13.07
N VAL A 52 -1.70 1.43 -13.82
CA VAL A 52 -3.15 1.60 -13.96
C VAL A 52 -3.86 1.25 -12.66
N GLU A 53 -3.58 0.08 -12.10
CA GLU A 53 -4.18 -0.37 -10.84
C GLU A 53 -3.80 0.56 -9.68
N GLY A 54 -2.51 0.83 -9.53
CA GLY A 54 -1.97 1.69 -8.48
C GLY A 54 -2.54 3.09 -8.53
N LEU A 55 -2.67 3.70 -9.72
CA LEU A 55 -3.26 5.03 -9.89
C LEU A 55 -4.75 5.03 -9.52
N LEU A 56 -5.52 4.02 -9.94
CA LEU A 56 -6.94 3.92 -9.62
C LEU A 56 -7.17 3.75 -8.11
N LEU A 57 -6.44 2.82 -7.48
CA LEU A 57 -6.59 2.54 -6.05
C LEU A 57 -6.09 3.69 -5.18
N SER A 58 -4.93 4.27 -5.49
CA SER A 58 -4.38 5.42 -4.75
C SER A 58 -5.28 6.67 -4.88
N THR A 59 -5.88 6.91 -6.05
CA THR A 59 -6.85 8.00 -6.24
C THR A 59 -8.12 7.75 -5.45
N LEU A 60 -8.66 6.54 -5.50
CA LEU A 60 -9.87 6.15 -4.76
C LEU A 60 -9.68 6.34 -3.24
N VAL A 61 -8.58 5.79 -2.71
CA VAL A 61 -8.22 5.93 -1.29
C VAL A 61 -7.91 7.38 -0.94
N GLY A 62 -7.17 8.08 -1.81
CA GLY A 62 -6.82 9.49 -1.63
C GLY A 62 -8.04 10.38 -1.49
N VAL A 63 -9.04 10.25 -2.36
CA VAL A 63 -10.32 10.97 -2.29
C VAL A 63 -11.02 10.71 -0.96
N GLY A 64 -11.15 9.43 -0.57
CA GLY A 64 -11.79 9.04 0.69
C GLY A 64 -11.08 9.62 1.91
N ALA A 65 -9.76 9.45 1.98
CA ALA A 65 -8.92 9.95 3.06
C ALA A 65 -8.94 11.48 3.16
N GLY A 66 -8.84 12.18 2.01
CA GLY A 66 -8.89 13.64 1.96
C GLY A 66 -10.24 14.20 2.40
N ALA A 67 -11.34 13.60 1.94
CA ALA A 67 -12.69 13.99 2.36
C ALA A 67 -12.94 13.70 3.85
N ALA A 68 -12.52 12.55 4.36
CA ALA A 68 -12.63 12.20 5.77
C ALA A 68 -11.77 13.11 6.66
N GLY A 69 -10.54 13.44 6.23
CA GLY A 69 -9.67 14.39 6.93
C GLY A 69 -10.26 15.80 6.98
N ALA A 70 -10.90 16.26 5.89
CA ALA A 70 -11.63 17.52 5.90
C ALA A 70 -12.83 17.50 6.86
N LEU A 71 -13.58 16.40 6.91
CA LEU A 71 -14.68 16.25 7.88
C LEU A 71 -14.20 16.24 9.32
N LEU A 72 -13.06 15.61 9.61
CA LEU A 72 -12.43 15.67 10.93
C LEU A 72 -12.14 17.13 11.31
N ALA A 73 -11.49 17.89 10.43
CA ALA A 73 -11.16 19.29 10.68
C ALA A 73 -12.40 20.17 10.86
N VAL A 74 -13.42 19.99 10.03
CA VAL A 74 -14.68 20.73 10.09
C VAL A 74 -15.47 20.36 11.35
N GLY A 75 -15.45 19.10 11.76
CA GLY A 75 -16.16 18.64 12.95
C GLY A 75 -15.57 19.15 14.24
N LEU A 76 -14.23 19.23 14.33
CA LEU A 76 -13.54 19.86 15.46
C LEU A 76 -13.81 21.37 15.58
N GLN A 77 -14.39 21.99 14.56
CA GLN A 77 -14.75 23.41 14.54
C GLN A 77 -16.25 23.67 14.79
N GLY A 78 -17.05 22.61 15.02
CA GLY A 78 -18.49 22.74 15.21
C GLY A 78 -19.25 23.09 13.94
N ARG A 79 -18.75 22.66 12.77
CA ARG A 79 -19.33 23.02 11.46
C ARG A 79 -19.69 21.81 10.62
N LEU A 80 -20.01 20.67 11.26
CA LEU A 80 -20.30 19.43 10.55
C LEU A 80 -21.40 19.64 9.50
N PRO A 81 -21.27 19.07 8.30
CA PRO A 81 -22.36 19.04 7.34
C PRO A 81 -23.45 18.07 7.81
N SER A 82 -24.48 17.90 6.98
CA SER A 82 -25.61 17.01 7.27
C SER A 82 -25.17 15.62 7.77
N VAL A 83 -26.00 15.03 8.63
CA VAL A 83 -25.74 13.71 9.24
C VAL A 83 -25.46 12.64 8.18
N ALA A 84 -26.14 12.72 7.03
CA ALA A 84 -25.91 11.83 5.90
C ALA A 84 -24.45 11.91 5.40
N VAL A 85 -23.93 13.11 5.13
CA VAL A 85 -22.55 13.31 4.67
C VAL A 85 -21.54 12.89 5.74
N SER A 86 -21.79 13.30 6.98
CA SER A 86 -20.92 13.01 8.13
C SER A 86 -20.81 11.51 8.45
N ARG A 87 -21.78 10.68 8.03
CA ARG A 87 -21.73 9.22 8.15
C ARG A 87 -21.22 8.52 6.89
N ALA A 88 -21.68 8.97 5.72
CA ALA A 88 -21.39 8.30 4.45
C ALA A 88 -19.91 8.43 4.07
N VAL A 89 -19.31 9.62 4.21
CA VAL A 89 -17.94 9.85 3.74
C VAL A 89 -16.90 9.00 4.50
N PRO A 90 -16.87 8.95 5.85
CA PRO A 90 -15.95 8.06 6.55
C PRO A 90 -16.21 6.58 6.26
N GLY A 91 -17.48 6.17 6.15
CA GLY A 91 -17.84 4.80 5.81
C GLY A 91 -17.33 4.39 4.42
N LEU A 92 -17.53 5.25 3.42
CA LEU A 92 -17.02 5.04 2.06
C LEU A 92 -15.49 5.06 2.00
N ALA A 93 -14.83 5.91 2.79
CA ALA A 93 -13.37 5.94 2.89
C ALA A 93 -12.80 4.63 3.45
N VAL A 94 -13.43 4.07 4.49
CA VAL A 94 -13.06 2.76 5.05
C VAL A 94 -13.30 1.64 4.05
N LEU A 95 -14.42 1.66 3.33
CA LEU A 95 -14.72 0.68 2.29
C LEU A 95 -13.73 0.76 1.13
N ALA A 96 -13.39 1.98 0.68
CA ALA A 96 -12.39 2.22 -0.36
C ALA A 96 -11.00 1.69 0.04
N LEU A 97 -10.57 1.96 1.28
CA LEU A 97 -9.32 1.44 1.81
C LEU A 97 -9.36 -0.09 1.92
N GLY A 98 -10.45 -0.66 2.43
CA GLY A 98 -10.62 -2.11 2.53
C GLY A 98 -10.57 -2.80 1.16
N LEU A 99 -11.22 -2.22 0.15
CA LEU A 99 -11.17 -2.72 -1.23
C LEU A 99 -9.75 -2.63 -1.81
N ALA A 100 -9.06 -1.51 -1.64
CA ALA A 100 -7.69 -1.33 -2.13
C ALA A 100 -6.71 -2.33 -1.46
N LEU A 101 -6.84 -2.53 -0.15
CA LEU A 101 -6.05 -3.52 0.58
C LEU A 101 -6.38 -4.95 0.14
N PHE A 102 -7.66 -5.26 -0.05
CA PHE A 102 -8.08 -6.58 -0.51
C PHE A 102 -7.51 -6.90 -1.90
N LEU A 103 -7.60 -5.95 -2.84
CA LEU A 103 -7.07 -6.13 -4.19
C LEU A 103 -5.53 -6.21 -4.19
N GLY A 104 -4.86 -5.27 -3.51
CA GLY A 104 -3.40 -5.19 -3.50
C GLY A 104 -2.68 -6.26 -2.68
N LEU A 105 -3.37 -6.94 -1.75
CA LEU A 105 -2.81 -8.06 -0.97
C LEU A 105 -3.24 -9.44 -1.50
N LYS A 106 -4.06 -9.49 -2.54
CA LYS A 106 -4.51 -10.75 -3.11
C LYS A 106 -3.38 -11.37 -3.93
N THR A 107 -2.76 -12.40 -3.38
CA THR A 107 -1.79 -13.22 -4.10
C THR A 107 -2.41 -14.52 -4.61
N ALA A 108 -1.87 -15.05 -5.71
CA ALA A 108 -2.19 -16.37 -6.23
C ALA A 108 -1.01 -17.34 -6.03
N GLU A 109 -1.32 -18.63 -5.98
CA GLU A 109 -0.31 -19.69 -5.88
C GLU A 109 0.42 -19.89 -7.22
N PRO A 110 1.70 -20.33 -7.21
CA PRO A 110 2.41 -20.68 -8.43
C PRO A 110 1.88 -21.96 -9.11
N ASP A 111 1.72 -21.91 -10.43
CA ASP A 111 1.05 -22.91 -11.29
C ASP A 111 1.91 -24.17 -11.58
N GLY A 112 2.59 -24.72 -10.57
CA GLY A 112 3.43 -25.93 -10.74
C GLY A 112 4.62 -25.76 -11.68
N THR A 113 4.95 -24.52 -12.06
CA THR A 113 6.10 -24.17 -12.90
C THR A 113 7.38 -24.69 -12.28
N ARG A 114 8.28 -25.25 -13.10
CA ARG A 114 9.63 -25.63 -12.68
C ARG A 114 10.63 -24.67 -13.28
N VAL A 115 11.70 -24.43 -12.54
CA VAL A 115 12.81 -23.57 -12.96
C VAL A 115 14.05 -24.42 -13.03
N THR A 116 14.70 -24.39 -14.20
CA THR A 116 16.03 -24.94 -14.40
C THR A 116 17.04 -23.81 -14.40
N VAL A 117 18.02 -23.87 -13.49
CA VAL A 117 19.13 -22.94 -13.39
C VAL A 117 20.40 -23.69 -13.76
N ALA A 118 21.15 -23.16 -14.72
CA ALA A 118 22.46 -23.67 -15.13
C ALA A 118 23.52 -22.62 -14.81
N MET A 119 24.50 -22.98 -13.98
CA MET A 119 25.58 -22.08 -13.60
C MET A 119 26.68 -22.10 -14.66
N ALA A 120 27.22 -20.93 -14.97
CA ALA A 120 28.40 -20.77 -15.81
C ALA A 120 29.65 -20.62 -14.92
N GLY A 121 30.83 -20.92 -15.49
CA GLY A 121 32.10 -20.89 -14.76
C GLY A 121 32.56 -19.49 -14.31
N ASP A 122 31.92 -18.43 -14.79
CA ASP A 122 32.13 -17.03 -14.39
C ASP A 122 31.22 -16.61 -13.21
N GLY A 123 30.39 -17.52 -12.69
CA GLY A 123 29.43 -17.24 -11.62
C GLY A 123 28.09 -16.70 -12.09
N ASN A 124 27.90 -16.49 -13.40
CA ASN A 124 26.60 -16.16 -13.97
C ASN A 124 25.71 -17.40 -14.06
N ALA A 125 24.41 -17.19 -14.26
CA ALA A 125 23.45 -18.27 -14.48
C ALA A 125 22.56 -18.04 -15.70
N THR A 126 22.18 -19.14 -16.33
CA THR A 126 21.08 -19.19 -17.30
C THR A 126 19.89 -19.88 -16.66
N VAL A 127 18.71 -19.30 -16.81
CA VAL A 127 17.47 -19.68 -16.14
C VAL A 127 16.42 -19.98 -17.20
N ARG A 128 15.74 -21.13 -17.07
CA ARG A 128 14.60 -21.51 -17.92
C ARG A 128 13.40 -21.90 -17.08
N PHE A 129 12.22 -21.44 -17.52
CA PHE A 129 10.94 -21.75 -16.90
C PHE A 129 10.19 -22.77 -17.74
N GLU A 130 9.62 -23.78 -17.08
CA GLU A 130 8.82 -24.82 -17.71
C GLU A 130 7.49 -24.97 -16.97
N PRO A 131 6.35 -24.58 -17.58
CA PRO A 131 6.22 -23.89 -18.88
C PRO A 131 6.72 -22.43 -18.86
N ASP A 132 7.17 -21.91 -20.02
CA ASP A 132 7.80 -20.56 -20.15
C ASP A 132 6.82 -19.39 -19.91
N ARG A 133 5.51 -19.65 -19.99
CA ARG A 133 4.47 -18.61 -19.92
C ARG A 133 4.59 -17.68 -18.70
N ARG A 134 4.99 -18.21 -17.55
CA ARG A 134 5.09 -17.41 -16.32
C ARG A 134 6.22 -16.38 -16.37
N ALA A 135 7.27 -16.64 -17.13
CA ALA A 135 8.36 -15.69 -17.27
C ALA A 135 8.02 -14.58 -18.27
N SER A 136 7.37 -14.94 -19.38
CA SER A 136 7.03 -13.99 -20.45
C SER A 136 6.08 -12.87 -20.02
N ASP A 137 5.19 -13.15 -19.06
CA ASP A 137 4.20 -12.18 -18.56
C ASP A 137 4.61 -11.54 -17.21
N SER A 138 5.85 -11.80 -16.74
CA SER A 138 6.33 -11.29 -15.46
C SER A 138 6.59 -9.79 -15.48
N ALA A 139 6.24 -9.11 -14.40
CA ALA A 139 6.66 -7.75 -14.11
C ALA A 139 8.20 -7.67 -13.99
N TRP A 140 8.79 -8.67 -13.35
CA TRP A 140 10.25 -8.82 -13.25
C TRP A 140 10.67 -10.26 -12.96
N VAL A 141 11.90 -10.58 -13.39
CA VAL A 141 12.66 -11.78 -13.01
C VAL A 141 14.01 -11.31 -12.46
N THR A 142 14.29 -11.61 -11.20
CA THR A 142 15.51 -11.13 -10.54
C THR A 142 16.23 -12.22 -9.79
N VAL A 143 17.54 -12.07 -9.63
CA VAL A 143 18.28 -12.73 -8.55
C VAL A 143 18.47 -11.73 -7.44
N THR A 144 18.03 -12.06 -6.24
CA THR A 144 18.24 -11.24 -5.04
C THR A 144 19.10 -12.01 -4.06
N ALA A 145 20.20 -11.38 -3.61
CA ALA A 145 21.11 -11.91 -2.61
C ALA A 145 21.27 -10.94 -1.44
N TRP A 146 21.27 -11.46 -0.20
CA TRP A 146 21.40 -10.64 1.01
C TRP A 146 22.25 -11.31 2.10
N GLN A 147 22.45 -10.58 3.22
CA GLN A 147 23.25 -10.92 4.41
C GLN A 147 24.77 -10.95 4.24
N GLY A 148 25.33 -11.29 3.08
CA GLY A 148 26.78 -11.41 2.90
C GLY A 148 27.56 -10.09 2.80
N GLY A 149 27.12 -9.05 3.52
CA GLY A 149 27.74 -7.72 3.55
C GLY A 149 26.98 -6.64 2.77
N GLY A 150 25.84 -6.99 2.16
CA GLY A 150 24.99 -6.04 1.47
C GLY A 150 23.71 -6.66 0.91
N LEU A 151 23.05 -5.89 0.05
CA LEU A 151 21.92 -6.33 -0.77
C LEU A 151 22.36 -6.26 -2.23
N HIS A 152 22.27 -7.37 -2.93
CA HIS A 152 22.50 -7.48 -4.37
C HIS A 152 21.18 -7.85 -5.05
N VAL A 153 20.86 -7.16 -6.15
CA VAL A 153 19.66 -7.38 -6.95
C VAL A 153 20.09 -7.27 -8.40
N ASP A 154 20.05 -8.39 -9.11
CA ASP A 154 20.32 -8.48 -10.54
C ASP A 154 19.01 -8.71 -11.30
N HIS A 155 18.76 -7.89 -12.32
CA HIS A 155 17.59 -7.99 -13.19
C HIS A 155 17.96 -8.80 -14.41
N LEU A 156 17.34 -9.97 -14.59
CA LEU A 156 17.79 -10.91 -15.61
C LEU A 156 17.36 -10.47 -17.00
N GLU A 157 18.25 -10.65 -17.97
CA GLU A 157 17.99 -10.36 -19.38
C GLU A 157 17.37 -11.55 -20.08
N ARG A 158 16.19 -11.35 -20.67
CA ARG A 158 15.54 -12.35 -21.52
C ARG A 158 16.28 -12.50 -22.84
N GLN A 159 16.67 -13.73 -23.14
CA GLN A 159 17.36 -14.15 -24.34
C GLN A 159 16.36 -14.46 -25.47
N ALA A 160 16.84 -14.51 -26.72
CA ALA A 160 16.02 -14.77 -27.89
C ALA A 160 15.31 -16.13 -27.88
N ASP A 161 15.88 -17.11 -27.17
CA ASP A 161 15.37 -18.47 -27.02
C ASP A 161 14.45 -18.66 -25.79
N GLY A 162 14.04 -17.55 -25.16
CA GLY A 162 13.17 -17.53 -23.99
C GLY A 162 13.86 -17.77 -22.65
N ALA A 163 15.15 -18.13 -22.63
CA ALA A 163 15.90 -18.19 -21.38
C ALA A 163 16.11 -16.81 -20.77
N TYR A 164 16.43 -16.76 -19.49
CA TYR A 164 16.87 -15.57 -18.78
C TYR A 164 18.33 -15.75 -18.40
N ARG A 165 19.12 -14.67 -18.44
CA ARG A 165 20.53 -14.69 -18.06
C ARG A 165 20.80 -13.62 -17.01
N THR A 166 21.60 -13.94 -16.01
CA THR A 166 22.11 -12.94 -15.07
C THR A 166 23.06 -11.98 -15.76
N THR A 167 23.04 -10.71 -15.36
CA THR A 167 23.95 -9.69 -15.88
C THR A 167 25.20 -9.54 -15.03
N GLU A 168 25.13 -9.99 -13.77
CA GLU A 168 26.22 -10.01 -12.81
C GLU A 168 26.39 -11.40 -12.18
N PRO A 169 27.62 -11.77 -11.75
CA PRO A 169 27.83 -13.02 -11.03
C PRO A 169 27.02 -13.10 -9.74
N ILE A 170 26.37 -14.24 -9.51
CA ILE A 170 25.50 -14.42 -8.35
C ILE A 170 26.36 -14.51 -7.08
N PRO A 171 26.13 -13.68 -6.05
CA PRO A 171 26.77 -13.86 -4.75
C PRO A 171 26.34 -15.19 -4.12
N MET A 172 27.30 -16.05 -3.78
CA MET A 172 27.06 -17.37 -3.20
C MET A 172 28.14 -17.69 -2.16
N GLY A 173 27.85 -18.62 -1.27
CA GLY A 173 28.75 -19.09 -0.23
C GLY A 173 28.89 -18.13 0.96
N GLY A 174 29.56 -18.62 2.01
CA GLY A 174 29.67 -17.91 3.28
C GLY A 174 28.28 -17.71 3.91
N ASN A 175 27.93 -16.44 4.15
CA ASN A 175 26.65 -16.04 4.75
C ASN A 175 25.65 -15.46 3.73
N TRP A 176 25.96 -15.53 2.42
CA TRP A 176 25.01 -15.06 1.40
C TRP A 176 23.79 -15.97 1.34
N LYS A 177 22.61 -15.36 1.23
CA LYS A 177 21.36 -16.04 0.88
C LYS A 177 20.90 -15.50 -0.46
N SER A 178 20.66 -16.38 -1.43
CA SER A 178 20.41 -16.02 -2.82
C SER A 178 19.20 -16.76 -3.37
N LEU A 179 18.26 -16.00 -3.93
CA LEU A 179 17.03 -16.51 -4.53
C LEU A 179 16.87 -15.99 -5.95
N LEU A 180 16.43 -16.85 -6.86
CA LEU A 180 15.75 -16.41 -8.08
C LEU A 180 14.31 -16.07 -7.71
N ARG A 181 13.83 -14.90 -8.11
CA ARG A 181 12.51 -14.38 -7.77
C ARG A 181 11.78 -13.97 -9.04
N VAL A 182 10.48 -14.20 -9.06
CA VAL A 182 9.58 -13.82 -10.16
C VAL A 182 8.35 -13.16 -9.58
N HIS A 183 7.91 -12.09 -10.21
CA HIS A 183 6.66 -11.44 -9.90
C HIS A 183 5.86 -11.17 -11.17
N ASP A 184 4.56 -11.51 -11.15
CA ASP A 184 3.64 -11.28 -12.28
C ASP A 184 2.44 -10.38 -11.90
N GLY A 185 2.60 -9.57 -10.85
CA GLY A 185 1.54 -8.70 -10.32
C GLY A 185 0.63 -9.39 -9.31
N SER A 186 0.36 -10.67 -9.48
CA SER A 186 -0.50 -11.45 -8.58
C SER A 186 0.22 -12.59 -7.87
N VAL A 187 1.36 -13.03 -8.39
CA VAL A 187 2.16 -14.09 -7.82
C VAL A 187 3.54 -13.55 -7.49
N LEU A 188 3.94 -13.74 -6.23
CA LEU A 188 5.30 -13.47 -5.76
C LEU A 188 5.94 -14.81 -5.40
N ALA A 189 6.78 -15.30 -6.31
CA ALA A 189 7.34 -16.64 -6.24
C ALA A 189 8.86 -16.63 -6.35
N ALA A 190 9.48 -17.68 -5.86
CA ALA A 190 10.92 -17.80 -5.86
C ALA A 190 11.40 -19.25 -5.90
N VAL A 191 12.67 -19.40 -6.25
CA VAL A 191 13.44 -20.64 -6.15
C VAL A 191 14.74 -20.33 -5.43
N PRO A 192 15.10 -21.10 -4.38
CA PRO A 192 16.37 -20.89 -3.72
C PRO A 192 17.52 -21.28 -4.66
N ILE A 193 18.57 -20.46 -4.67
CA ILE A 193 19.84 -20.77 -5.36
C ILE A 193 20.82 -21.28 -4.31
N ASP A 194 21.12 -20.43 -3.33
CA ASP A 194 22.03 -20.72 -2.23
C ASP A 194 21.42 -20.23 -0.92
N LEU A 195 21.23 -21.12 0.04
CA LEU A 195 20.81 -20.81 1.41
C LEU A 195 21.69 -21.62 2.36
N PRO A 196 22.74 -21.03 2.96
CA PRO A 196 23.62 -21.74 3.88
C PRO A 196 22.86 -22.23 5.12
N GLU A 197 23.46 -23.19 5.83
CA GLU A 197 22.94 -23.61 7.13
C GLU A 197 22.95 -22.43 8.09
N ASP A 198 21.85 -22.28 8.82
CA ASP A 198 21.68 -21.19 9.76
C ASP A 198 21.27 -21.81 11.10
N ALA A 199 22.21 -21.80 12.06
CA ALA A 199 22.02 -22.43 13.37
C ALA A 199 20.84 -21.84 14.17
N ALA A 200 20.32 -20.67 13.79
CA ALA A 200 19.15 -20.06 14.41
C ALA A 200 17.82 -20.67 13.92
N ILE A 201 17.81 -21.40 12.80
CA ILE A 201 16.61 -22.00 12.22
C ILE A 201 16.79 -23.50 11.93
N PRO A 202 15.79 -24.35 12.23
CA PRO A 202 15.87 -25.79 12.01
C PRO A 202 15.56 -26.14 10.55
N ALA A 203 16.32 -25.60 9.61
CA ALA A 203 16.06 -25.80 8.18
C ALA A 203 17.35 -26.11 7.40
N PRO A 204 17.36 -27.18 6.58
CA PRO A 204 18.58 -27.62 5.89
C PRO A 204 19.20 -26.53 5.01
N ALA A 205 20.53 -26.61 4.86
CA ALA A 205 21.25 -25.87 3.84
C ALA A 205 20.75 -26.28 2.45
N ILE A 206 20.67 -25.29 1.56
CA ILE A 206 20.40 -25.47 0.14
C ILE A 206 21.61 -24.90 -0.60
N PRO A 207 22.66 -25.70 -0.86
CA PRO A 207 23.86 -25.19 -1.51
C PRO A 207 23.57 -24.81 -2.96
N ALA A 208 24.28 -23.78 -3.43
CA ALA A 208 24.51 -23.57 -4.85
C ALA A 208 25.26 -24.78 -5.42
N GLY A 209 24.64 -25.49 -6.35
CA GLY A 209 25.30 -26.51 -7.17
C GLY A 209 25.65 -25.95 -8.55
N ASP A 210 26.26 -26.77 -9.41
CA ASP A 210 26.58 -26.42 -10.81
C ASP A 210 25.34 -26.22 -11.70
N GLY A 211 24.16 -26.51 -11.17
CA GLY A 211 22.87 -26.32 -11.77
C GLY A 211 21.81 -27.18 -11.06
N PHE A 212 20.53 -26.84 -11.24
CA PHE A 212 19.43 -27.58 -10.64
C PHE A 212 18.11 -27.32 -11.37
N THR A 213 17.15 -28.22 -11.17
CA THR A 213 15.75 -28.00 -11.54
C THR A 213 14.86 -28.13 -10.31
N ARG A 214 14.20 -27.04 -9.93
CA ARG A 214 13.37 -26.95 -8.71
C ARG A 214 11.97 -26.40 -9.03
N PRO A 215 10.94 -26.76 -8.26
CA PRO A 215 9.63 -26.13 -8.39
C PRO A 215 9.71 -24.65 -8.01
N LEU A 216 9.01 -23.80 -8.77
CA LEU A 216 8.70 -22.44 -8.37
C LEU A 216 7.68 -22.51 -7.23
N GLN A 217 7.97 -21.84 -6.12
CA GLN A 217 7.14 -21.86 -4.91
C GLN A 217 6.89 -20.45 -4.40
N GLU A 218 5.87 -20.27 -3.57
CA GLU A 218 5.58 -18.97 -2.97
C GLU A 218 6.79 -18.47 -2.17
N GLU A 219 7.19 -17.22 -2.37
CA GLU A 219 8.38 -16.68 -1.71
C GLU A 219 8.28 -16.77 -0.18
N ILE A 220 7.07 -16.58 0.37
CA ILE A 220 6.82 -16.66 1.81
C ILE A 220 7.21 -18.01 2.41
N THR A 221 7.08 -19.11 1.65
CA THR A 221 7.45 -20.45 2.12
C THR A 221 8.96 -20.63 2.26
N ILE A 222 9.73 -19.89 1.46
CA ILE A 222 11.21 -19.89 1.50
C ILE A 222 11.70 -18.94 2.58
N MET A 223 11.10 -17.75 2.66
CA MET A 223 11.50 -16.71 3.60
C MET A 223 11.09 -17.01 5.04
N GLN A 224 9.97 -17.70 5.25
CA GLN A 224 9.44 -18.07 6.56
C GLN A 224 9.60 -19.57 6.83
N ARG A 225 10.77 -20.12 6.52
CA ARG A 225 11.10 -21.55 6.75
C ARG A 225 10.92 -21.97 8.22
N GLU A 226 11.07 -21.06 9.18
CA GLU A 226 10.83 -21.33 10.61
C GLU A 226 9.36 -21.28 11.04
N ARG A 227 8.43 -20.91 10.14
CA ARG A 227 7.02 -20.75 10.51
C ARG A 227 6.43 -22.10 10.92
N LYS A 228 6.01 -22.17 12.17
CA LYS A 228 5.29 -23.29 12.76
C LYS A 228 4.01 -23.58 11.96
N GLN A 229 3.92 -24.79 11.45
CA GLN A 229 2.75 -25.28 10.70
C GLN A 229 1.78 -26.05 11.61
N ASP A 230 2.20 -26.38 12.84
CA ASP A 230 1.45 -27.13 13.86
C ASP A 230 0.63 -26.21 14.77
N VAL A 231 0.06 -25.13 14.22
CA VAL A 231 -0.79 -24.19 14.95
C VAL A 231 -2.21 -24.27 14.40
N ALA A 232 -3.21 -24.12 15.26
CA ALA A 232 -4.61 -24.17 14.85
C ALA A 232 -4.92 -23.09 13.81
N GLY A 233 -5.35 -23.50 12.61
CA GLY A 233 -5.55 -22.60 11.47
C GLY A 233 -6.55 -21.46 11.68
N TRP A 234 -7.48 -21.59 12.64
CA TRP A 234 -8.44 -20.53 12.99
C TRP A 234 -7.81 -19.36 13.76
N LEU A 235 -6.63 -19.56 14.36
CA LEU A 235 -5.98 -18.54 15.19
C LEU A 235 -5.62 -17.30 14.37
N TRP A 236 -5.15 -17.49 13.14
CA TRP A 236 -4.81 -16.41 12.23
C TRP A 236 -6.03 -15.53 11.86
N PRO A 237 -7.13 -16.07 11.30
CA PRO A 237 -8.31 -15.26 11.01
C PRO A 237 -8.94 -14.67 12.27
N ALA A 238 -8.90 -15.36 13.41
CA ALA A 238 -9.39 -14.79 14.67
C ALA A 238 -8.57 -13.58 15.13
N ALA A 239 -7.23 -13.68 15.12
CA ALA A 239 -6.35 -12.57 15.46
C ALA A 239 -6.51 -11.40 14.47
N ALA A 240 -6.56 -11.68 13.17
CA ALA A 240 -6.79 -10.67 12.14
C ALA A 240 -8.15 -9.96 12.31
N THR A 241 -9.21 -10.73 12.61
CA THR A 241 -10.55 -10.18 12.88
C THR A 241 -10.59 -9.33 14.13
N LEU A 242 -9.90 -9.76 15.20
CA LEU A 242 -9.79 -8.98 16.43
C LEU A 242 -9.09 -7.65 16.17
N VAL A 243 -7.95 -7.67 15.47
CA VAL A 243 -7.22 -6.44 15.10
C VAL A 243 -8.09 -5.53 14.24
N LEU A 244 -8.80 -6.08 13.24
CA LEU A 244 -9.75 -5.31 12.42
C LEU A 244 -10.86 -4.69 13.29
N ALA A 245 -11.44 -5.45 14.21
CA ALA A 245 -12.47 -4.94 15.12
C ALA A 245 -11.96 -3.80 16.00
N LEU A 246 -10.72 -3.91 16.52
CA LEU A 246 -10.08 -2.85 17.29
C LEU A 246 -9.87 -1.57 16.45
N TYR A 247 -9.42 -1.69 15.21
CA TYR A 247 -9.29 -0.54 14.31
C TYR A 247 -10.65 0.10 13.99
N LEU A 248 -11.67 -0.70 13.68
CA LEU A 248 -13.01 -0.19 13.41
C LEU A 248 -13.63 0.49 14.65
N ALA A 249 -13.43 -0.08 15.84
CA ALA A 249 -13.84 0.52 17.09
C ALA A 249 -13.12 1.86 17.34
N PHE A 250 -11.82 1.92 17.07
CA PHE A 250 -11.05 3.17 17.16
C PHE A 250 -11.57 4.25 16.20
N LEU A 251 -11.81 3.90 14.92
CA LEU A 251 -12.37 4.83 13.94
C LEU A 251 -13.79 5.27 14.32
N ALA A 252 -14.62 4.36 14.82
CA ALA A 252 -15.96 4.67 15.29
C ALA A 252 -15.93 5.61 16.52
N ALA A 253 -15.01 5.38 17.46
CA ALA A 253 -14.82 6.23 18.63
C ALA A 253 -14.36 7.65 18.23
N LEU A 254 -13.46 7.76 17.25
CA LEU A 254 -13.05 9.06 16.69
C LEU A 254 -14.23 9.76 16.02
N ALA A 255 -14.95 9.09 15.14
CA ALA A 255 -16.11 9.65 14.46
C ALA A 255 -17.20 10.10 15.46
N TRP A 256 -17.45 9.30 16.49
CA TRP A 256 -18.38 9.62 17.57
C TRP A 256 -17.91 10.82 18.39
N GLY A 257 -16.64 10.85 18.80
CA GLY A 257 -16.06 11.93 19.58
C GLY A 257 -16.10 13.27 18.84
N VAL A 258 -15.73 13.28 17.55
CA VAL A 258 -15.81 14.47 16.70
C VAL A 258 -17.26 14.89 16.49
N GLY A 259 -18.17 13.94 16.27
CA GLY A 259 -19.61 14.21 16.18
C GLY A 259 -20.19 14.83 17.45
N ARG A 260 -19.72 14.38 18.62
CA ARG A 260 -20.11 14.94 19.93
C ARG A 260 -19.58 16.35 20.12
N ILE A 261 -18.30 16.59 19.85
CA ILE A 261 -17.68 17.92 19.94
C ILE A 261 -18.37 18.88 18.97
N GLY A 262 -18.63 18.43 17.74
CA GLY A 262 -19.25 19.23 16.71
C GLY A 262 -20.62 19.78 17.12
N ARG A 263 -21.50 18.90 17.64
CA ARG A 263 -22.83 19.29 18.13
C ARG A 263 -22.77 20.24 19.32
N ALA A 264 -21.90 19.95 20.30
CA ALA A 264 -21.77 20.79 21.48
C ALA A 264 -21.31 22.23 21.14
N GLN A 265 -20.43 22.37 20.14
CA GLN A 265 -19.99 23.70 19.68
C GLN A 265 -21.02 24.42 18.82
N GLU A 266 -21.85 23.69 18.07
CA GLU A 266 -22.96 24.24 17.30
C GLU A 266 -24.03 24.82 18.24
N GLU A 267 -24.44 24.05 19.26
CA GLU A 267 -25.38 24.49 20.32
C GLU A 267 -24.87 25.77 21.03
N GLN A 268 -23.60 25.81 21.43
CA GLN A 268 -23.01 27.01 22.04
C GLN A 268 -23.04 28.24 21.13
N ARG A 269 -22.85 28.06 19.82
CA ARG A 269 -22.91 29.18 18.87
C ARG A 269 -24.32 29.70 18.70
N GLU A 270 -25.32 28.83 18.68
CA GLU A 270 -26.73 29.21 18.62
C GLU A 270 -27.14 29.99 19.89
N ASP A 271 -26.74 29.51 21.08
CA ASP A 271 -27.02 30.19 22.35
C ASP A 271 -26.35 31.57 22.48
N THR A 272 -25.17 31.74 21.88
CA THR A 272 -24.44 33.03 21.92
C THR A 272 -24.96 34.02 20.88
N GLN A 273 -25.79 33.59 19.92
CA GLN A 273 -26.33 34.46 18.88
C GLN A 273 -27.65 35.09 19.34
N PRO A 274 -27.75 36.44 19.43
CA PRO A 274 -28.98 37.08 19.93
C PRO A 274 -30.17 36.74 19.03
N PRO A 275 -31.36 36.51 19.60
CA PRO A 275 -32.53 36.06 18.87
C PRO A 275 -32.88 37.04 17.74
N ALA A 276 -33.41 36.53 16.62
CA ALA A 276 -33.72 37.33 15.43
C ALA A 276 -34.68 38.50 15.73
N THR A 277 -35.50 38.38 16.77
CA THR A 277 -36.36 39.44 17.29
C THR A 277 -35.56 40.63 17.83
N GLU A 278 -34.50 40.40 18.64
CA GLU A 278 -33.62 41.47 19.13
C GLU A 278 -32.77 42.11 18.03
N ARG A 279 -32.40 41.34 17.01
CA ARG A 279 -31.63 41.88 15.87
C ARG A 279 -32.46 42.85 15.03
N THR A 280 -33.77 42.61 14.93
CA THR A 280 -34.72 43.46 14.24
C THR A 280 -35.09 44.69 15.09
N GLU A 281 -35.18 44.54 16.42
CA GLU A 281 -35.42 45.65 17.35
C GLU A 281 -34.21 46.58 17.49
N ARG A 282 -32.97 46.08 17.51
CA ARG A 282 -31.78 46.96 17.47
C ARG A 282 -31.69 47.79 16.20
N PHE A 283 -32.19 47.27 15.08
CA PHE A 283 -32.24 48.00 13.81
C PHE A 283 -33.41 48.99 13.74
N ARG A 284 -34.54 48.70 14.41
CA ARG A 284 -35.70 49.62 14.51
C ARG A 284 -35.57 50.68 15.61
N GLY A 285 -34.82 50.42 16.67
CA GLY A 285 -34.57 51.34 17.79
C GLY A 285 -33.51 52.41 17.48
N ALA A 286 -32.77 52.27 16.38
CA ALA A 286 -31.90 53.30 15.84
C ALA A 286 -32.69 54.32 15.01
N THR A 287 -33.72 54.92 15.59
CA THR A 287 -34.29 56.16 15.04
C THR A 287 -33.25 57.26 15.30
N PRO A 288 -32.79 58.01 14.29
CA PRO A 288 -31.87 59.11 14.52
C PRO A 288 -32.60 60.17 15.35
N VAL A 289 -32.23 60.31 16.62
CA VAL A 289 -32.67 61.42 17.46
C VAL A 289 -31.92 62.66 16.95
N GLY A 290 -32.60 63.40 16.08
CA GLY A 290 -32.65 64.87 16.12
C GLY A 290 -31.48 65.66 15.54
N ALA A 291 -31.86 66.45 14.51
CA ALA A 291 -31.52 67.86 14.25
C ALA A 291 -30.08 68.26 13.92
#